data_AF-A0A851H6G4-F1
#
_entry.id   AF-A0A851H6G4-F1
#
_cell.length_a   1.000
_cell.length_b   1.000
_cell.length_c   1.000
_cell.angle_alpha   90.00
_cell.angle_beta   90.00
_cell.angle_gamma   90.00
#
_symmetry.space_group_name_H-M   'P 1'
#
loop_
_entity.id
_entity.type
_entity.pdbx_description
1 polymer ?
#
loop_
_entity_poly.entity_id
_entity_poly.type
_entity_poly.pdbx_seq_one_letter_code
_entity_poly.pdbx_strand_id
1 'polypeptide(L)'
;MQSAGGRGTFQRIWEAIRTRREDFTAFMIHSDSLATMGAIHHYINALVKGGYVERINTRSKCNDQQHFCLIRDCGIEYPRLDAKGQPIQRDLCTELLWRTMRMVGSEFSSRELAALASTPERVIAHTTASYYINQLVKAGYITRTKARGKSSPPRYRFVSQRYSGPRPPVVGRNTYVYDPNMDKVVWQEDITHVDL
;
A
#
# COMPACT_ATOMS: atom_id res chain seq x y z
N MET A 1 -6.74 -25.64 -4.35
CA MET A 1 -6.74 -25.40 -2.89
C MET A 1 -7.14 -23.95 -2.69
N GLN A 2 -8.17 -23.72 -1.88
CA GLN A 2 -8.88 -22.45 -1.75
C GLN A 2 -7.99 -21.36 -1.16
N SER A 3 -7.91 -20.23 -1.86
CA SER A 3 -7.30 -18.99 -1.38
C SER A 3 -8.16 -18.43 -0.24
N ALA A 4 -7.78 -18.70 1.00
CA ALA A 4 -8.26 -17.94 2.14
C ALA A 4 -7.80 -16.49 1.96
N GLY A 5 -8.74 -15.53 1.99
CA GLY A 5 -8.54 -14.09 1.72
C GLY A 5 -7.15 -13.57 2.12
N GLY A 6 -6.27 -13.54 1.12
CA GLY A 6 -4.83 -13.48 1.20
C GLY A 6 -4.34 -12.20 1.88
N ARG A 7 -3.98 -12.34 3.15
CA ARG A 7 -3.12 -11.35 3.81
C ARG A 7 -1.82 -11.24 3.00
N GLY A 8 -1.51 -10.02 2.55
CA GLY A 8 -0.33 -9.73 1.74
C GLY A 8 0.95 -10.28 2.39
N THR A 9 1.90 -10.74 1.58
CA THR A 9 3.12 -11.42 2.05
C THR A 9 3.88 -10.65 3.14
N PHE A 10 4.02 -9.33 3.00
CA PHE A 10 4.71 -8.51 4.00
C PHE A 10 3.94 -8.36 5.32
N GLN A 11 2.60 -8.40 5.29
CA GLN A 11 1.79 -8.43 6.50
C GLN A 11 2.03 -9.71 7.30
N ARG A 12 2.08 -10.87 6.63
CA ARG A 12 2.41 -12.16 7.28
C ARG A 12 3.81 -12.16 7.89
N ILE A 13 4.79 -11.58 7.19
CA ILE A 13 6.16 -11.43 7.71
C ILE A 13 6.16 -10.55 8.95
N TRP A 14 5.48 -9.41 8.92
CA TRP A 14 5.41 -8.47 10.04
C TRP A 14 4.74 -9.07 11.28
N GLU A 15 3.63 -9.80 11.11
CA GLU A 15 2.97 -10.53 12.19
C GLU A 15 3.92 -11.54 12.84
N ALA A 16 4.65 -12.33 12.05
CA ALA A 16 5.64 -13.29 12.56
C ALA A 16 6.76 -12.61 13.36
N ILE A 17 7.29 -11.48 12.86
CA ILE A 17 8.29 -10.67 13.59
C ILE A 17 7.69 -10.17 14.92
N ARG A 18 6.46 -9.66 14.91
CA ARG A 18 5.78 -9.17 16.12
C ARG A 18 5.46 -10.26 17.14
N THR A 19 5.35 -11.52 16.72
CA THR A 19 5.24 -12.65 17.64
C THR A 19 6.60 -13.01 18.25
N ARG A 20 7.70 -12.83 17.52
CA ARG A 20 9.07 -13.16 17.94
C ARG A 20 9.93 -11.91 18.15
N ARG A 21 9.44 -10.97 18.96
CA ARG A 21 10.02 -9.62 19.06
C ARG A 21 11.47 -9.60 19.55
N GLU A 22 11.81 -10.51 20.46
CA GLU A 22 13.09 -10.48 21.16
C GLU A 22 14.22 -11.09 20.35
N ASP A 23 13.97 -12.21 19.66
CA ASP A 23 14.94 -12.90 18.83
C ASP A 23 14.23 -13.69 17.72
N PHE A 24 14.60 -13.41 16.47
CA PHE A 24 14.19 -14.16 15.31
C PHE A 24 15.27 -14.25 14.24
N THR A 25 15.22 -15.32 13.46
CA THR A 25 16.00 -15.49 12.23
C THR A 25 15.09 -15.53 11.01
N ALA A 26 15.66 -15.31 9.82
CA ALA A 26 14.89 -15.42 8.56
C ALA A 26 14.22 -16.79 8.38
N PHE A 27 14.83 -17.88 8.91
CA PHE A 27 14.26 -19.22 8.87
C PHE A 27 13.01 -19.36 9.74
N MET A 28 13.04 -18.79 10.95
CA MET A 28 11.88 -18.79 11.85
C MET A 28 10.72 -18.02 11.21
N ILE A 29 11.01 -16.86 10.63
CA ILE A 29 10.01 -16.04 9.92
C ILE A 29 9.44 -16.78 8.71
N HIS A 30 10.26 -17.51 7.95
CA HIS A 30 9.76 -18.33 6.84
C HIS A 30 8.79 -19.41 7.33
N SER A 31 9.14 -20.11 8.41
CA SER A 31 8.30 -21.15 8.99
C SER A 31 6.92 -20.60 9.37
N ASP A 32 6.88 -19.43 10.00
CA ASP A 32 5.63 -18.86 10.50
C ASP A 32 4.82 -18.14 9.42
N SER A 33 5.49 -17.43 8.52
CA SER A 33 4.84 -16.59 7.52
C SER A 33 4.54 -17.33 6.23
N LEU A 34 5.24 -18.43 5.92
CA LEU A 34 5.24 -19.11 4.61
C LEU A 34 5.60 -18.18 3.44
N ALA A 35 6.35 -17.10 3.70
CA ALA A 35 6.89 -16.22 2.68
C ALA A 35 8.24 -16.74 2.16
N THR A 36 8.61 -16.41 0.92
CA THR A 36 9.90 -16.85 0.36
C THR A 36 11.07 -16.16 1.06
N MET A 37 12.22 -16.84 1.14
CA MET A 37 13.43 -16.26 1.73
C MET A 37 13.87 -14.95 1.07
N GLY A 38 13.70 -14.83 -0.26
CA GLY A 38 13.98 -13.59 -0.97
C GLY A 38 13.12 -12.42 -0.49
N ALA A 39 11.81 -12.63 -0.31
CA ALA A 39 10.90 -11.61 0.21
C ALA A 39 11.20 -11.25 1.67
N ILE A 40 11.53 -12.24 2.49
CA ILE A 40 11.91 -12.06 3.90
C ILE A 40 13.19 -11.23 4.01
N HIS A 41 14.26 -11.62 3.33
CA HIS A 41 15.52 -10.86 3.35
C HIS A 41 15.36 -9.46 2.80
N HIS A 42 14.62 -9.30 1.70
CA HIS A 42 14.31 -7.99 1.15
C HIS A 42 13.64 -7.09 2.19
N TYR A 43 12.62 -7.61 2.87
CA TYR A 43 11.85 -6.83 3.82
C TYR A 43 12.60 -6.57 5.14
N ILE A 44 13.28 -7.57 5.70
CA ILE A 44 14.15 -7.38 6.88
C ILE A 44 15.20 -6.30 6.60
N ASN A 45 15.84 -6.32 5.42
CA ASN A 45 16.82 -5.28 5.06
C ASN A 45 16.20 -3.87 5.00
N ALA A 46 14.97 -3.73 4.51
CA ALA A 46 14.26 -2.46 4.53
C ALA A 46 13.92 -2.03 5.97
N LEU A 47 13.46 -2.97 6.82
CA LEU A 47 13.16 -2.73 8.23
C LEU A 47 14.41 -2.30 9.03
N VAL A 48 15.56 -2.92 8.78
CA VAL A 48 16.84 -2.52 9.41
C VAL A 48 17.18 -1.08 9.04
N LYS A 49 17.15 -0.75 7.75
CA LYS A 49 17.42 0.63 7.29
C LYS A 49 16.41 1.65 7.79
N GLY A 50 15.16 1.23 7.96
CA GLY A 50 14.08 2.07 8.50
C GLY A 50 14.06 2.17 10.03
N GLY A 51 14.99 1.49 10.73
CA GLY A 51 15.07 1.50 12.19
C GLY A 51 13.91 0.78 12.89
N TYR A 52 13.36 -0.26 12.27
CA TYR A 52 12.29 -1.08 12.85
C TYR A 52 12.82 -2.33 13.54
N VAL A 53 13.87 -2.94 12.97
CA VAL A 53 14.52 -4.14 13.51
C VAL A 53 16.02 -3.92 13.57
N GLU A 54 16.68 -4.56 14.53
CA GLU A 54 18.12 -4.48 14.70
C GLU A 54 18.72 -5.89 14.69
N ARG A 55 19.96 -6.02 14.22
CA ARG A 55 20.70 -7.26 14.26
C ARG A 55 21.43 -7.39 15.59
N ILE A 56 21.18 -8.48 16.32
CA ILE A 56 21.68 -8.66 17.69
C ILE A 56 22.92 -9.57 17.78
N ASN A 57 23.33 -10.21 16.69
CA ASN A 57 24.51 -11.08 16.68
C ASN A 57 25.58 -10.66 15.67
N THR A 58 26.85 -10.80 16.05
CA THR A 58 27.99 -10.71 15.14
C THR A 58 28.14 -12.04 14.41
N ARG A 59 28.43 -12.00 13.10
CA ARG A 59 28.72 -13.21 12.32
C ARG A 59 30.16 -13.61 12.63
N SER A 60 30.38 -14.80 13.19
CA SER A 60 31.71 -15.34 13.42
C SER A 60 32.14 -16.28 12.28
N LYS A 61 31.17 -16.93 11.61
CA LYS A 61 31.36 -17.81 10.46
C LYS A 61 30.41 -17.44 9.32
N CYS A 62 30.73 -17.89 8.10
CA CYS A 62 29.89 -17.67 6.91
C CYS A 62 28.48 -18.25 7.02
N ASN A 63 28.32 -19.36 7.77
CA ASN A 63 27.05 -20.06 7.95
C ASN A 63 26.24 -19.60 9.17
N ASP A 64 26.72 -18.63 9.95
CA ASP A 64 25.97 -18.17 11.12
C ASP A 64 24.69 -17.45 10.67
N GLN A 65 23.57 -17.92 11.22
CA GLN A 65 22.27 -17.28 11.02
C GLN A 65 22.32 -15.87 11.61
N GLN A 66 21.65 -14.93 10.94
CA GLN A 66 21.47 -13.59 11.48
C GLN A 66 20.27 -13.61 12.42
N HIS A 67 20.51 -13.14 13.64
CA HIS A 67 19.50 -12.94 14.66
C HIS A 67 19.14 -11.46 14.69
N PHE A 68 17.84 -11.20 14.79
CA PHE A 68 17.28 -9.86 14.81
C PHE A 68 16.29 -9.72 15.97
N CYS A 69 16.12 -8.49 16.45
CA CYS A 69 15.06 -8.11 17.37
C CYS A 69 14.23 -6.96 16.80
N LEU A 70 12.99 -6.85 17.23
CA LEU A 70 12.08 -5.76 16.89
C LEU A 70 12.28 -4.60 17.86
N ILE A 71 12.82 -3.48 17.37
CA ILE A 71 13.12 -2.30 18.19
C ILE A 71 12.01 -1.24 18.14
N ARG A 72 11.20 -1.23 17.07
CA ARG A 72 10.09 -0.29 16.91
C ARG A 72 8.86 -0.98 16.33
N ASP A 73 7.83 -1.15 17.15
CA ASP A 73 6.53 -1.67 16.73
C ASP A 73 5.61 -0.52 16.28
N CYS A 74 5.25 -0.46 14.99
CA CYS A 74 4.25 0.49 14.47
C CYS A 74 2.81 -0.04 14.51
N GLY A 75 2.57 -1.16 15.20
CA GLY A 75 1.26 -1.73 15.41
C GLY A 75 0.93 -2.89 14.46
N ILE A 76 -0.35 -3.08 14.20
CA ILE A 76 -0.86 -4.25 13.47
C ILE A 76 -0.44 -4.22 12.00
N GLU A 77 -0.51 -3.05 11.37
CA GLU A 77 -0.14 -2.89 9.96
C GLU A 77 1.37 -2.83 9.80
N TYR A 78 1.87 -3.56 8.80
CA TYR A 78 3.28 -3.57 8.45
C TYR A 78 3.76 -2.20 7.94
N PRO A 79 4.96 -1.75 8.30
CA PRO A 79 5.51 -0.51 7.75
C PRO A 79 5.86 -0.72 6.27
N ARG A 80 5.28 0.14 5.42
CA ARG A 80 5.47 0.11 3.96
C ARG A 80 6.71 0.88 3.57
N LEU A 81 7.81 0.15 3.40
CA LEU A 81 9.13 0.74 3.16
C LEU A 81 9.66 0.41 1.78
N ASP A 82 10.43 1.34 1.21
CA ASP A 82 11.25 1.09 0.03
C ASP A 82 12.56 0.35 0.41
N ALA A 83 13.37 0.02 -0.60
CA ALA A 83 14.65 -0.67 -0.39
C ALA A 83 15.70 0.16 0.40
N LYS A 84 15.45 1.46 0.58
CA LYS A 84 16.25 2.38 1.41
C LYS A 84 15.71 2.49 2.84
N GLY A 85 14.64 1.76 3.18
CA GLY A 85 13.99 1.82 4.49
C GLY A 85 13.12 3.06 4.69
N GLN A 86 12.80 3.80 3.63
CA GLN A 86 11.97 4.99 3.70
C GLN A 86 10.50 4.65 3.42
N PRO A 87 9.53 5.33 4.06
CA PRO A 87 8.12 5.14 3.75
C PRO A 87 7.83 5.34 2.26
N ILE A 88 7.06 4.43 1.65
CA ILE A 88 6.67 4.54 0.24
C ILE A 88 5.72 5.73 0.09
N GLN A 89 6.24 6.86 -0.41
CA GLN A 89 5.49 8.12 -0.50
C GLN A 89 4.18 8.00 -1.29
N ARG A 90 4.14 7.15 -2.33
CA ARG A 90 2.94 6.92 -3.14
C ARG A 90 1.78 6.40 -2.29
N ASP A 91 2.06 5.42 -1.43
CA ASP A 91 1.05 4.76 -0.61
C ASP A 91 0.43 5.77 0.36
N LEU A 92 1.27 6.59 0.97
CA LEU A 92 0.87 7.67 1.87
C LEU A 92 -0.02 8.71 1.17
N CYS A 93 0.31 9.11 -0.06
CA CYS A 93 -0.54 10.02 -0.84
C CYS A 93 -1.89 9.39 -1.16
N THR A 94 -1.93 8.11 -1.55
CA THR A 94 -3.19 7.41 -1.85
C THR A 94 -4.06 7.22 -0.61
N GLU A 95 -3.46 6.94 0.56
CA GLU A 95 -4.16 6.88 1.84
C GLU A 95 -4.81 8.20 2.21
N LEU A 96 -4.07 9.31 2.07
CA LEU A 96 -4.61 10.66 2.32
C LEU A 96 -5.76 10.97 1.37
N LEU A 97 -5.61 10.73 0.06
CA LEU A 97 -6.66 10.93 -0.92
C LEU A 97 -7.91 10.08 -0.61
N TRP A 98 -7.73 8.79 -0.32
CA TRP A 98 -8.81 7.85 0.03
C TRP A 98 -9.54 8.26 1.30
N ARG A 99 -8.82 8.65 2.35
CA ARG A 99 -9.42 9.14 3.58
C ARG A 99 -10.21 10.43 3.32
N THR A 100 -9.61 11.39 2.63
CA THR A 100 -10.22 12.70 2.37
C THR A 100 -11.46 12.59 1.50
N MET A 101 -11.45 11.81 0.41
CA MET A 101 -12.62 11.69 -0.47
C MET A 101 -13.84 11.10 0.26
N ARG A 102 -13.62 10.23 1.25
CA ARG A 102 -14.70 9.69 2.10
C ARG A 102 -15.24 10.74 3.08
N MET A 103 -14.37 11.57 3.64
CA MET A 103 -14.78 12.64 4.57
C MET A 103 -15.53 13.77 3.86
N VAL A 104 -15.15 14.13 2.63
CA VAL A 104 -15.79 15.20 1.86
C VAL A 104 -17.28 14.94 1.62
N GLY A 105 -17.67 13.67 1.42
CA GLY A 105 -19.08 13.23 1.32
C GLY A 105 -19.91 13.80 0.15
N SER A 106 -19.35 14.78 -0.57
CA SER A 106 -19.97 15.56 -1.63
C SER A 106 -19.12 15.51 -2.90
N GLU A 107 -19.56 16.20 -3.95
CA GLU A 107 -18.78 16.23 -5.19
C GLU A 107 -17.51 17.07 -5.05
N PHE A 108 -16.43 16.64 -5.70
CA PHE A 108 -15.15 17.33 -5.72
C PHE A 108 -14.52 17.31 -7.11
N SER A 109 -13.63 18.27 -7.39
CA SER A 109 -12.66 18.15 -8.48
C SER A 109 -11.37 17.46 -8.00
N SER A 110 -10.56 16.94 -8.91
CA SER A 110 -9.24 16.38 -8.57
C SER A 110 -8.32 17.40 -7.90
N ARG A 111 -8.45 18.68 -8.25
CA ARG A 111 -7.68 19.79 -7.67
C ARG A 111 -8.13 20.09 -6.24
N GLU A 112 -9.42 20.15 -6.00
CA GLU A 112 -9.99 20.32 -4.65
C GLU A 112 -9.56 19.17 -3.75
N LEU A 113 -9.67 17.92 -4.21
CA LEU A 113 -9.28 16.76 -3.41
C LEU A 113 -7.79 16.78 -3.06
N ALA A 114 -6.92 17.11 -4.03
CA ALA A 114 -5.49 17.23 -3.79
C ALA A 114 -5.16 18.30 -2.73
N ALA A 115 -5.81 19.47 -2.81
CA ALA A 115 -5.63 20.54 -1.84
C ALA A 115 -6.11 20.13 -0.44
N LEU A 116 -7.29 19.50 -0.33
CA LEU A 116 -7.86 19.05 0.93
C LEU A 116 -7.09 17.89 1.58
N ALA A 117 -6.45 17.04 0.78
CA ALA A 117 -5.69 15.89 1.25
C ALA A 117 -4.21 16.21 1.57
N SER A 118 -3.72 17.36 1.12
CA SER A 118 -2.34 17.78 1.38
C SER A 118 -2.14 18.18 2.84
N THR A 119 -0.95 17.92 3.40
CA THR A 119 -0.51 18.40 4.71
C THR A 119 0.75 19.26 4.55
N PRO A 120 1.16 20.05 5.56
CA PRO A 120 2.40 20.82 5.50
C PRO A 120 3.64 19.98 5.16
N GLU A 121 3.67 18.74 5.66
CA GLU A 121 4.76 17.79 5.42
C GLU A 121 4.63 17.11 4.05
N ARG A 122 3.44 17.11 3.44
CA ARG A 122 3.11 16.31 2.26
C ARG A 122 2.13 17.02 1.33
N VAL A 123 2.68 17.72 0.35
CA VAL A 123 1.89 18.31 -0.73
C VAL A 123 1.60 17.26 -1.80
N ILE A 124 0.32 17.08 -2.13
CA ILE A 124 -0.13 16.16 -3.18
C ILE A 124 -0.32 16.94 -4.48
N ALA A 125 0.44 16.57 -5.52
CA ALA A 125 0.28 17.15 -6.84
C ALA A 125 -1.10 16.81 -7.44
N HIS A 126 -1.71 17.78 -8.12
CA HIS A 126 -2.97 17.59 -8.84
C HIS A 126 -2.92 16.43 -9.85
N THR A 127 -1.78 16.23 -10.53
CA THR A 127 -1.57 15.14 -11.49
C THR A 127 -1.64 13.76 -10.81
N THR A 128 -1.06 13.63 -9.61
CA THR A 128 -1.14 12.42 -8.78
C THR A 128 -2.58 12.11 -8.39
N ALA A 129 -3.32 13.10 -7.90
CA ALA A 129 -4.73 12.92 -7.54
C ALA A 129 -5.58 12.56 -8.76
N SER A 130 -5.36 13.22 -9.90
CA SER A 130 -6.08 12.96 -11.15
C SER A 130 -5.85 11.54 -11.66
N TYR A 131 -4.59 11.09 -11.68
CA TYR A 131 -4.25 9.72 -12.07
C TYR A 131 -4.96 8.70 -11.16
N TYR A 132 -4.89 8.89 -9.84
CA TYR A 132 -5.53 7.98 -8.89
C TYR A 132 -7.06 7.94 -9.04
N ILE A 133 -7.70 9.11 -9.13
CA ILE A 133 -9.15 9.21 -9.33
C ILE A 133 -9.59 8.50 -10.61
N ASN A 134 -8.87 8.68 -11.72
CA ASN A 134 -9.22 8.04 -12.99
C ASN A 134 -9.20 6.51 -12.88
N GLN A 135 -8.21 5.95 -12.18
CA GLN A 135 -8.13 4.49 -11.97
C GLN A 135 -9.27 4.00 -11.05
N LEU A 136 -9.63 4.77 -10.03
CA LEU A 136 -10.78 4.47 -9.17
C LEU A 136 -12.13 4.60 -9.89
N VAL A 137 -12.23 5.48 -10.90
CA VAL A 137 -13.40 5.55 -11.79
C VAL A 137 -13.52 4.27 -12.61
N LYS A 138 -12.43 3.80 -13.21
CA LYS A 138 -12.42 2.53 -13.96
C LYS A 138 -12.81 1.34 -13.07
N ALA A 139 -12.36 1.32 -11.82
CA ALA A 139 -12.73 0.30 -10.83
C ALA A 139 -14.11 0.49 -10.17
N GLY A 140 -14.82 1.58 -10.47
CA GLY A 140 -16.19 1.84 -9.98
C GLY A 140 -16.31 2.36 -8.55
N TYR A 141 -15.21 2.72 -7.87
CA TYR A 141 -15.25 3.36 -6.55
C TYR A 141 -15.69 4.83 -6.61
N ILE A 142 -15.43 5.49 -7.74
CA ILE A 142 -15.76 6.88 -7.98
C ILE A 142 -16.60 6.96 -9.25
N THR A 143 -17.60 7.83 -9.25
CA THR A 143 -18.32 8.20 -10.47
C THR A 143 -17.95 9.60 -10.90
N ARG A 144 -17.82 9.81 -12.21
CA ARG A 144 -17.74 11.15 -12.79
C ARG A 144 -19.15 11.74 -12.83
N THR A 145 -19.33 12.96 -12.34
CA THR A 145 -20.62 13.67 -12.35
C THR A 145 -20.61 14.76 -13.40
N LYS A 146 -21.80 15.32 -13.71
CA LYS A 146 -21.93 16.36 -14.72
C LYS A 146 -21.11 17.59 -14.31
N ALA A 147 -20.31 18.10 -15.23
CA ALA A 147 -19.66 19.38 -15.05
C ALA A 147 -20.74 20.49 -14.95
N ARG A 148 -20.51 21.50 -14.11
CA ARG A 148 -21.43 22.63 -13.94
C ARG A 148 -21.51 23.55 -15.18
N GLY A 149 -20.64 23.33 -16.17
CA GLY A 149 -20.60 24.06 -17.43
C GLY A 149 -19.52 23.51 -18.37
N LYS A 150 -19.48 23.99 -19.62
CA LYS A 150 -18.60 23.48 -20.69
C LYS A 150 -17.09 23.65 -20.39
N SER A 151 -16.73 24.66 -19.60
CA SER A 151 -15.35 24.96 -19.18
C SER A 151 -15.06 24.58 -17.72
N SER A 152 -16.02 23.97 -17.01
CA SER A 152 -15.81 23.59 -15.62
C SER A 152 -14.97 22.32 -15.52
N PRO A 153 -14.11 22.19 -14.49
CA PRO A 153 -13.34 20.98 -14.27
C PRO A 153 -14.28 19.77 -14.06
N PRO A 154 -13.85 18.56 -14.44
CA PRO A 154 -14.59 17.35 -14.14
C PRO A 154 -14.90 17.24 -12.65
N ARG A 155 -16.13 16.85 -12.34
CA ARG A 155 -16.59 16.60 -10.98
C ARG A 155 -16.68 15.10 -10.74
N TYR A 156 -16.37 14.71 -9.52
CA TYR A 156 -16.33 13.32 -9.09
C TYR A 156 -17.10 13.17 -7.79
N ARG A 157 -17.65 11.98 -7.57
CA ARG A 157 -18.31 11.61 -6.32
C ARG A 157 -17.89 10.21 -5.90
N PHE A 158 -17.57 10.06 -4.63
CA PHE A 158 -17.32 8.75 -4.03
C PHE A 158 -18.61 7.93 -3.99
N VAL A 159 -18.54 6.66 -4.41
CA VAL A 159 -19.69 5.75 -4.37
C VAL A 159 -19.70 5.07 -3.01
N SER A 160 -20.51 5.56 -2.07
CA SER A 160 -20.53 5.09 -0.68
C SER A 160 -20.75 3.58 -0.54
N GLN A 161 -21.60 2.98 -1.40
CA GLN A 161 -21.86 1.54 -1.43
C GLN A 161 -20.66 0.69 -1.87
N ARG A 162 -19.64 1.31 -2.48
CA ARG A 162 -18.39 0.65 -2.90
C ARG A 162 -17.28 0.80 -1.87
N TYR A 163 -17.56 1.35 -0.69
CA TYR A 163 -16.60 1.40 0.39
C TYR A 163 -16.25 -0.01 0.87
N SER A 164 -15.03 -0.44 0.58
CA SER A 164 -14.53 -1.77 0.95
C SER A 164 -13.78 -1.80 2.28
N GLY A 165 -13.31 -0.64 2.77
CA GLY A 165 -12.57 -0.55 4.02
C GLY A 165 -11.52 0.57 4.04
N PRO A 166 -10.79 0.72 5.15
CA PRO A 166 -9.88 1.83 5.37
C PRO A 166 -8.65 1.82 4.45
N ARG A 167 -8.24 0.66 3.92
CA ARG A 167 -7.07 0.57 3.05
C ARG A 167 -7.42 1.07 1.63
N PRO A 168 -6.64 1.98 1.05
CA PRO A 168 -6.93 2.46 -0.30
C PRO A 168 -6.74 1.32 -1.33
N PRO A 169 -7.55 1.27 -2.40
CA PRO A 169 -7.23 0.45 -3.56
C PRO A 169 -5.87 0.84 -4.14
N VAL A 170 -5.03 -0.15 -4.41
CA VAL A 170 -3.67 -0.01 -4.93
C VAL A 170 -3.70 -0.02 -6.45
N VAL A 171 -3.13 1.03 -7.05
CA VAL A 171 -2.99 1.14 -8.50
C VAL A 171 -1.62 0.61 -8.93
N GLY A 172 -1.63 -0.50 -9.66
CA GLY A 172 -0.43 -1.15 -10.21
C GLY A 172 0.07 -0.53 -11.52
N ARG A 173 1.26 -0.93 -11.97
CA ARG A 173 1.92 -0.42 -13.18
C ARG A 173 1.18 -0.79 -14.48
N ASN A 174 0.71 -2.03 -14.60
CA ASN A 174 -0.05 -2.51 -15.76
C ASN A 174 -1.54 -2.17 -15.63
N THR A 175 -1.83 -0.96 -15.15
CA THR A 175 -3.19 -0.43 -15.03
C THR A 175 -4.17 -1.45 -14.44
N TYR A 176 -3.81 -2.06 -13.32
CA TYR A 176 -4.74 -2.83 -12.50
C TYR A 176 -5.01 -2.09 -11.20
N VAL A 177 -6.18 -2.37 -10.62
CA VAL A 177 -6.59 -1.89 -9.30
C VAL A 177 -6.84 -3.12 -8.43
N TYR A 178 -6.02 -3.25 -7.39
CA TYR A 178 -6.17 -4.27 -6.36
C TYR A 178 -6.76 -3.63 -5.10
N ASP A 179 -7.78 -4.24 -4.52
CA ASP A 179 -8.39 -3.80 -3.26
C ASP A 179 -7.86 -4.66 -2.10
N PRO A 180 -7.04 -4.08 -1.19
CA PRO A 180 -6.50 -4.82 -0.05
C PRO A 180 -7.54 -5.20 0.99
N ASN A 181 -8.69 -4.53 1.04
CA ASN A 181 -9.76 -4.87 1.98
C ASN A 181 -10.55 -6.09 1.52
N MET A 182 -10.70 -6.29 0.21
CA MET A 182 -11.35 -7.45 -0.39
C MET A 182 -10.38 -8.57 -0.76
N ASP A 183 -9.07 -8.30 -0.72
CA ASP A 183 -8.01 -9.12 -1.31
C ASP A 183 -8.31 -9.56 -2.75
N LYS A 184 -8.61 -8.59 -3.62
CA LYS A 184 -9.02 -8.89 -4.99
C LYS A 184 -8.55 -7.85 -5.98
N VAL A 185 -8.13 -8.29 -7.17
CA VAL A 185 -8.03 -7.41 -8.35
C VAL A 185 -9.44 -7.08 -8.82
N VAL A 186 -9.85 -5.84 -8.61
CA VAL A 186 -11.22 -5.36 -8.89
C VAL A 186 -11.36 -4.75 -10.27
N TRP A 187 -10.24 -4.38 -10.89
CA TRP A 187 -10.18 -3.92 -12.27
C TRP A 187 -8.78 -4.16 -12.84
N GLN A 188 -8.71 -4.47 -14.13
CA GLN A 188 -7.46 -4.58 -14.89
C GLN A 188 -7.74 -4.16 -16.33
N GLU A 189 -6.80 -3.45 -16.95
CA GLU A 189 -6.88 -3.14 -18.37
C GLU A 189 -6.58 -4.40 -19.19
N ASP A 190 -7.45 -4.72 -20.14
CA ASP A 190 -7.19 -5.80 -21.09
C ASP A 190 -5.98 -5.40 -21.95
N ILE A 191 -4.87 -6.12 -21.81
CA ILE A 191 -3.74 -5.98 -22.72
C ILE A 191 -4.14 -6.67 -24.01
N THR A 192 -4.75 -5.94 -24.93
CA THR A 192 -4.89 -6.41 -26.31
C THR A 192 -3.48 -6.53 -26.89
N HIS A 193 -3.03 -7.75 -27.15
CA HIS A 193 -1.83 -8.04 -27.95
C HIS A 193 -2.04 -7.55 -29.38
N VAL A 194 -1.92 -6.25 -29.61
CA VAL A 194 -1.73 -5.67 -30.93
C VAL A 194 -0.49 -4.80 -30.79
N ASP A 195 0.48 -5.04 -31.67
CA ASP A 195 1.79 -4.37 -31.78
C ASP A 195 2.95 -5.10 -31.05
N LEU A 196 3.35 -6.23 -31.65
CA LEU A 196 4.76 -6.64 -31.79
C LEU A 196 5.22 -6.32 -33.21
#